data_AF-A0A2P6FNY0-F1
#
_entry.id   AF-A0A2P6FNY0-F1
#
_cell.length_a   1.000
_cell.length_b   1.000
_cell.length_c   1.000
_cell.angle_alpha   90.00
_cell.angle_beta   90.00
_cell.angle_gamma   90.00
#
_symmetry.space_group_name_H-M   'P 1'
#
loop_
_entity.id
_entity.type
_entity.pdbx_description
1 polymer ?
#
loop_
_entity_poly.entity_id
_entity_poly.type
_entity_poly.pdbx_seq_one_letter_code
_entity_poly.pdbx_strand_id
1 'polypeptide(L)'
;MFLKSVFSLTFLAILKSGNKTILALCLILSCQFMPDLCYPTPIKHEGHGGPVMGLATSPEKNLLVSTSFDYSVLVWELDEVREIKQLMGHEAAVNVAKFSNSGKLLATAGDDAKIFLWDFYKPVIPKTSRFILDEHTAKVVDIDFSRDNQYLASASWDHSIKIWDAETGKLVKSIFGHDGPVNSVKFSEDSQYLYSAGYDGTIRHWKLSDGDEVRTLVDNGWGVNVLMVDEVENLLLYGTINGLMVIRSLDGKEVFIKILEEGAPVSALNYYPNDKKAIFGNMNGRIILIDLAKMKIQKDFLAVDGPVWDAVYNSKNEAVIIGGLDDTLIEWRLKSFHSNYFLPKSNNRRFQETDALSNGALQFARKCSICHTLDSSEIGRRAGPPLLGVFGRKAGSIADYPYSDALLKSTIIWTEETISWLFKAGPEIVTPGTKMPIQKIKKNQDRLDLINFLKDATRTN
;
A
#
# COMPACT_ATOMS: atom_id res chain seq x y z
N MET A 1 35.99 -29.63 -6.71
CA MET A 1 37.12 -29.20 -5.84
C MET A 1 38.30 -28.66 -6.66
N PHE A 2 38.66 -29.28 -7.79
CA PHE A 2 39.72 -28.80 -8.70
C PHE A 2 39.46 -27.45 -9.41
N LEU A 3 38.20 -27.09 -9.72
CA LEU A 3 37.90 -25.76 -10.30
C LEU A 3 37.97 -24.61 -9.28
N LYS A 4 37.74 -24.86 -7.99
CA LYS A 4 37.77 -23.83 -6.94
C LYS A 4 39.20 -23.34 -6.64
N SER A 5 40.20 -24.23 -6.74
CA SER A 5 41.60 -23.87 -6.46
C SER A 5 42.25 -23.10 -7.62
N VAL A 6 41.90 -23.40 -8.87
CA VAL A 6 42.46 -22.73 -10.07
C VAL A 6 41.96 -21.29 -10.21
N PHE A 7 40.69 -21.02 -9.85
CA PHE A 7 40.14 -19.66 -9.83
C PHE A 7 40.69 -18.80 -8.69
N SER A 8 40.99 -19.39 -7.52
CA SER A 8 41.52 -18.65 -6.37
C SER A 8 42.91 -18.06 -6.61
N LEU A 9 43.79 -18.78 -7.34
CA LEU A 9 45.17 -18.34 -7.62
C LEU A 9 45.23 -17.29 -8.75
N THR A 10 44.36 -17.41 -9.75
CA THR A 10 44.28 -16.44 -10.86
C THR A 10 43.58 -15.14 -10.45
N PHE A 11 42.54 -15.22 -9.61
CA PHE A 11 41.82 -14.03 -9.12
C PHE A 11 42.68 -13.15 -8.19
N LEU A 12 43.51 -13.75 -7.32
CA LEU A 12 44.47 -13.01 -6.49
C LEU A 12 45.59 -12.35 -7.31
N ALA A 13 46.02 -12.96 -8.40
CA ALA A 13 47.02 -12.37 -9.30
C ALA A 13 46.45 -11.16 -10.07
N ILE A 14 45.17 -11.22 -10.44
CA ILE A 14 44.46 -10.15 -11.16
C ILE A 14 44.15 -8.96 -10.24
N LEU A 15 43.76 -9.20 -8.98
CA LEU A 15 43.61 -8.14 -7.96
C LEU A 15 44.92 -7.39 -7.69
N LYS A 16 46.06 -8.08 -7.71
CA LYS A 16 47.39 -7.45 -7.56
C LYS A 16 47.84 -6.65 -8.78
N SER A 17 47.25 -6.88 -9.96
CA SER A 17 47.66 -6.22 -11.20
C SER A 17 47.20 -4.77 -11.34
N GLY A 18 46.24 -4.33 -10.51
CA GLY A 18 45.69 -2.96 -10.54
C GLY A 18 44.91 -2.59 -11.81
N ASN A 19 44.73 -3.52 -12.76
CA ASN A 19 44.15 -3.24 -14.06
C ASN A 19 42.62 -3.34 -14.02
N LYS A 20 41.95 -2.18 -13.90
CA LYS A 20 40.49 -2.06 -13.74
C LYS A 20 39.70 -2.74 -14.86
N THR A 21 40.22 -2.80 -16.07
CA THR A 21 39.56 -3.39 -17.24
C THR A 21 39.51 -4.92 -17.16
N ILE A 22 40.58 -5.55 -16.66
CA ILE A 22 40.65 -7.01 -16.48
C ILE A 22 39.77 -7.43 -15.29
N LEU A 23 39.70 -6.60 -14.23
CA LEU A 23 38.81 -6.82 -13.10
C LEU A 23 37.33 -6.83 -13.53
N ALA A 24 36.94 -5.89 -14.39
CA ALA A 24 35.58 -5.81 -14.95
C ALA A 24 35.26 -7.02 -15.82
N LEU A 25 36.18 -7.46 -16.69
CA LEU A 25 36.00 -8.67 -17.49
C LEU A 25 35.86 -9.94 -16.63
N CYS A 26 36.65 -10.06 -15.56
CA CYS A 26 36.55 -11.21 -14.64
C CYS A 26 35.23 -11.23 -13.85
N LEU A 27 34.70 -10.07 -13.47
CA LEU A 27 33.37 -9.96 -12.86
C LEU A 27 32.26 -10.41 -13.83
N ILE A 28 32.33 -9.96 -15.08
CA ILE A 28 31.38 -10.35 -16.15
C ILE A 28 31.45 -11.86 -16.43
N LEU A 29 32.65 -12.42 -16.55
CA LEU A 29 32.87 -13.86 -16.75
C LEU A 29 32.44 -14.67 -15.51
N SER A 30 32.66 -14.18 -14.29
CA SER A 30 32.21 -14.86 -13.07
C SER A 30 30.69 -14.94 -12.97
N CYS A 31 29.95 -13.93 -13.44
CA CYS A 31 28.48 -13.99 -13.53
C CYS A 31 27.98 -15.04 -14.54
N GLN A 32 28.75 -15.32 -15.61
CA GLN A 32 28.38 -16.35 -16.58
C GLN A 32 28.59 -17.78 -16.07
N PHE A 33 29.50 -17.99 -15.11
CA PHE A 33 29.82 -19.31 -14.55
C PHE A 33 29.33 -19.52 -13.11
N MET A 34 28.76 -18.49 -12.47
CA MET A 34 28.16 -18.53 -11.14
C MET A 34 26.86 -17.70 -11.09
N PRO A 35 25.75 -18.17 -11.70
CA PRO A 35 24.46 -17.47 -11.66
C PRO A 35 23.93 -17.27 -10.23
N ASP A 36 24.38 -18.10 -9.27
CA ASP A 36 24.04 -17.98 -7.85
C ASP A 36 24.69 -16.77 -7.13
N LEU A 37 25.59 -16.02 -7.78
CA LEU A 37 26.22 -14.82 -7.21
C LEU A 37 25.59 -13.50 -7.67
N CYS A 38 24.63 -13.52 -8.60
CA CYS A 38 23.92 -12.30 -8.99
C CYS A 38 22.67 -12.17 -8.12
N TYR A 39 22.69 -11.23 -7.17
CA TYR A 39 21.54 -10.94 -6.32
C TYR A 39 20.40 -10.42 -7.20
N PRO A 40 19.20 -11.05 -7.20
CA PRO A 40 18.07 -10.52 -7.92
C PRO A 40 17.74 -9.14 -7.37
N THR A 41 17.73 -8.14 -8.25
CA THR A 41 17.42 -6.75 -7.91
C THR A 41 15.99 -6.47 -8.34
N PRO A 42 15.14 -5.98 -7.41
CA PRO A 42 13.80 -5.56 -7.80
C PRO A 42 13.87 -4.32 -8.67
N ILE A 43 12.88 -4.18 -9.55
CA ILE A 43 12.69 -2.97 -10.35
C ILE A 43 11.85 -2.01 -9.51
N LYS A 44 12.28 -0.75 -9.42
CA LYS A 44 11.55 0.31 -8.72
C LYS A 44 10.86 1.20 -9.75
N HIS A 45 9.58 1.48 -9.51
CA HIS A 45 8.78 2.37 -10.34
C HIS A 45 8.37 3.58 -9.50
N GLU A 46 8.96 4.72 -9.82
CA GLU A 46 8.72 6.00 -9.16
C GLU A 46 7.34 6.54 -9.55
N GLY A 47 6.63 7.15 -8.60
CA GLY A 47 5.45 7.94 -8.95
C GLY A 47 4.69 8.53 -7.76
N HIS A 48 4.53 7.79 -6.67
CA HIS A 48 3.92 8.35 -5.46
C HIS A 48 4.91 9.28 -4.75
N GLY A 49 4.40 10.15 -3.87
CA GLY A 49 5.23 10.94 -2.96
C GLY A 49 5.24 10.41 -1.54
N GLY A 50 4.49 9.33 -1.28
CA GLY A 50 4.42 8.68 0.00
C GLY A 50 4.07 7.20 -0.10
N PRO A 51 4.00 6.53 1.07
CA PRO A 51 3.83 5.10 1.15
C PRO A 51 2.64 4.54 0.32
N VAL A 52 2.83 3.44 -0.43
CA VAL A 52 1.84 2.86 -1.36
C VAL A 52 0.99 1.77 -0.70
N MET A 53 -0.30 2.04 -0.48
CA MET A 53 -1.18 1.27 0.40
C MET A 53 -1.88 0.11 -0.29
N GLY A 54 -2.62 0.36 -1.38
CA GLY A 54 -3.46 -0.63 -2.05
C GLY A 54 -3.23 -0.65 -3.56
N LEU A 55 -3.38 -1.83 -4.16
CA LEU A 55 -3.16 -2.11 -5.58
C LEU A 55 -4.39 -2.81 -6.18
N ALA A 56 -4.69 -2.50 -7.45
CA ALA A 56 -5.72 -3.19 -8.21
C ALA A 56 -5.31 -3.37 -9.66
N THR A 57 -5.58 -4.54 -10.24
CA THR A 57 -5.26 -4.81 -11.64
C THR A 57 -6.52 -5.04 -12.46
N SER A 58 -6.42 -4.67 -13.74
CA SER A 58 -7.36 -5.04 -14.80
C SER A 58 -6.49 -5.55 -15.96
N PRO A 59 -6.09 -6.84 -15.92
CA PRO A 59 -5.18 -7.42 -16.91
C PRO A 59 -5.71 -7.31 -18.34
N GLU A 60 -7.01 -7.48 -18.53
CA GLU A 60 -7.68 -7.38 -19.82
C GLU A 60 -7.59 -5.99 -20.43
N LYS A 61 -7.46 -4.94 -19.61
CA LYS A 61 -7.22 -3.57 -20.07
C LYS A 61 -5.76 -3.15 -19.98
N ASN A 62 -4.86 -4.03 -19.55
CA ASN A 62 -3.45 -3.73 -19.26
C ASN A 62 -3.32 -2.53 -18.29
N LEU A 63 -3.98 -2.64 -17.12
CA LEU A 63 -4.00 -1.57 -16.12
C LEU A 63 -3.62 -2.05 -14.73
N LEU A 64 -2.87 -1.20 -14.05
CA LEU A 64 -2.63 -1.24 -12.62
C LEU A 64 -3.11 0.08 -12.04
N VAL A 65 -3.69 0.03 -10.85
CA VAL A 65 -3.98 1.20 -10.02
C VAL A 65 -3.23 1.03 -8.72
N SER A 66 -2.60 2.10 -8.25
CA SER A 66 -2.04 2.19 -6.92
C SER A 66 -2.65 3.35 -6.16
N THR A 67 -2.81 3.15 -4.85
CA THR A 67 -3.34 4.12 -3.90
C THR A 67 -2.27 4.40 -2.85
N SER A 68 -2.23 5.62 -2.31
CA SER A 68 -1.14 6.01 -1.43
C SER A 68 -1.62 6.86 -0.27
N PHE A 69 -0.77 6.84 0.75
CA PHE A 69 -0.79 7.75 1.88
C PHE A 69 -0.61 9.22 1.48
N ASP A 70 -0.16 9.49 0.25
CA ASP A 70 -0.08 10.84 -0.33
C ASP A 70 -1.42 11.40 -0.87
N TYR A 71 -2.50 10.63 -0.71
CA TYR A 71 -3.89 10.92 -1.09
C TYR A 71 -4.17 10.79 -2.58
N SER A 72 -3.16 10.42 -3.36
CA SER A 72 -3.30 10.22 -4.79
C SER A 72 -3.64 8.78 -5.13
N VAL A 73 -4.26 8.65 -6.29
CA VAL A 73 -4.45 7.37 -6.97
C VAL A 73 -3.75 7.48 -8.32
N LEU A 74 -2.83 6.57 -8.59
CA LEU A 74 -2.09 6.52 -9.85
C LEU A 74 -2.57 5.34 -10.68
N VAL A 75 -2.82 5.60 -11.95
CA VAL A 75 -3.16 4.61 -12.97
C VAL A 75 -1.91 4.38 -13.82
N TRP A 76 -1.57 3.13 -14.02
CA TRP A 76 -0.39 2.67 -14.75
C TRP A 76 -0.78 1.70 -15.85
N GLU A 77 0.08 1.60 -16.85
CA GLU A 77 0.11 0.47 -17.76
C GLU A 77 0.70 -0.73 -17.02
N LEU A 78 -0.02 -1.84 -16.91
CA LEU A 78 0.37 -2.97 -16.06
C LEU A 78 1.67 -3.65 -16.52
N ASP A 79 1.87 -3.76 -17.83
CA ASP A 79 3.00 -4.50 -18.41
C ASP A 79 4.33 -3.75 -18.34
N GLU A 80 4.28 -2.43 -18.49
CA GLU A 80 5.47 -1.57 -18.42
C GLU A 80 5.62 -0.94 -17.03
N VAL A 81 4.58 -1.01 -16.19
CA VAL A 81 4.42 -0.26 -14.95
C VAL A 81 4.72 1.23 -15.16
N ARG A 82 4.24 1.73 -16.31
CA ARG A 82 4.43 3.12 -16.73
C ARG A 82 3.19 3.92 -16.38
N GLU A 83 3.37 5.02 -15.68
CA GLU A 83 2.25 5.86 -15.27
C GLU A 83 1.49 6.43 -16.49
N ILE A 84 0.16 6.41 -16.39
CA ILE A 84 -0.78 6.94 -17.38
C ILE A 84 -1.47 8.20 -16.85
N LYS A 85 -1.94 8.16 -15.60
CA LYS A 85 -2.83 9.20 -15.06
C LYS A 85 -2.81 9.25 -13.54
N GLN A 86 -2.89 10.47 -13.00
CA GLN A 86 -3.18 10.71 -11.60
C GLN A 86 -4.66 11.12 -11.42
N LEU A 87 -5.30 10.53 -10.41
CA LEU A 87 -6.62 10.90 -9.91
C LEU A 87 -6.47 11.49 -8.51
N MET A 88 -7.14 12.62 -8.27
CA MET A 88 -7.11 13.37 -7.03
C MET A 88 -8.54 13.62 -6.58
N GLY A 89 -8.77 13.59 -5.26
CA GLY A 89 -10.08 13.87 -4.69
C GLY A 89 -10.15 13.57 -3.20
N HIS A 90 -9.50 12.49 -2.77
CA HIS A 90 -9.41 12.13 -1.36
C HIS A 90 -8.71 13.20 -0.52
N GLU A 91 -9.15 13.33 0.73
CA GLU A 91 -8.63 14.32 1.70
C GLU A 91 -7.72 13.71 2.77
N ALA A 92 -7.52 12.39 2.72
CA ALA A 92 -6.62 11.61 3.56
C ALA A 92 -6.06 10.40 2.78
N ALA A 93 -5.29 9.53 3.45
CA ALA A 93 -4.66 8.35 2.85
C ALA A 93 -5.70 7.49 2.11
N VAL A 94 -5.38 7.08 0.87
CA VAL A 94 -6.22 6.16 0.11
C VAL A 94 -5.74 4.74 0.38
N ASN A 95 -6.62 3.91 0.94
CA ASN A 95 -6.28 2.58 1.45
C ASN A 95 -6.46 1.48 0.40
N VAL A 96 -7.47 1.61 -0.45
CA VAL A 96 -7.89 0.53 -1.35
C VAL A 96 -8.40 1.07 -2.68
N ALA A 97 -8.16 0.30 -3.73
CA ALA A 97 -8.78 0.45 -5.04
C ALA A 97 -9.34 -0.89 -5.50
N LYS A 98 -10.44 -0.88 -6.26
CA LYS A 98 -10.96 -2.05 -6.98
C LYS A 98 -11.63 -1.65 -8.28
N PHE A 99 -11.33 -2.40 -9.34
CA PHE A 99 -12.12 -2.32 -10.57
C PHE A 99 -13.41 -3.10 -10.39
N SER A 100 -14.50 -2.57 -10.95
CA SER A 100 -15.72 -3.35 -11.18
C SER A 100 -15.45 -4.54 -12.10
N ASN A 101 -16.27 -5.59 -12.00
CA ASN A 101 -16.17 -6.79 -12.84
C ASN A 101 -16.29 -6.48 -14.34
N SER A 102 -17.07 -5.46 -14.71
CA SER A 102 -17.16 -4.94 -16.08
C SER A 102 -15.96 -4.06 -16.50
N GLY A 103 -15.13 -3.68 -15.53
CA GLY A 103 -14.05 -2.71 -15.63
C GLY A 103 -14.50 -1.28 -15.96
N LYS A 104 -15.81 -1.00 -16.01
CA LYS A 104 -16.36 0.32 -16.37
C LYS A 104 -16.25 1.34 -15.24
N LEU A 105 -16.16 0.86 -14.01
CA LEU A 105 -15.94 1.65 -12.81
C LEU A 105 -14.65 1.22 -12.13
N LEU A 106 -13.98 2.21 -11.53
CA LEU A 106 -12.98 2.05 -10.50
C LEU A 106 -13.56 2.64 -9.21
N ALA A 107 -13.40 1.95 -8.09
CA ALA A 107 -13.73 2.47 -6.77
C ALA A 107 -12.45 2.65 -5.97
N THR A 108 -12.32 3.75 -5.23
CA THR A 108 -11.21 4.03 -4.31
C THR A 108 -11.73 4.50 -2.98
N ALA A 109 -11.12 4.10 -1.88
CA ALA A 109 -11.59 4.45 -0.54
C ALA A 109 -10.43 4.68 0.44
N GLY A 110 -10.65 5.49 1.47
CA GLY A 110 -9.57 5.94 2.33
C GLY A 110 -9.94 6.38 3.74
N ASP A 111 -8.96 7.02 4.38
CA ASP A 111 -9.00 7.53 5.75
C ASP A 111 -9.94 8.73 5.96
N ASP A 112 -10.41 9.33 4.88
CA ASP A 112 -11.38 10.42 4.87
C ASP A 112 -12.83 9.93 5.00
N ALA A 113 -13.02 8.62 5.25
CA ALA A 113 -14.31 7.93 5.32
C ALA A 113 -15.11 8.00 4.02
N LYS A 114 -14.48 8.42 2.91
CA LYS A 114 -15.13 8.56 1.61
C LYS A 114 -14.76 7.42 0.67
N ILE A 115 -15.67 7.14 -0.25
CA ILE A 115 -15.44 6.28 -1.41
C ILE A 115 -15.67 7.10 -2.66
N PHE A 116 -14.74 7.06 -3.60
CA PHE A 116 -14.86 7.72 -4.89
C PHE A 116 -15.14 6.65 -5.95
N LEU A 117 -16.22 6.83 -6.70
CA LEU A 117 -16.54 6.04 -7.88
C LEU A 117 -16.12 6.79 -9.13
N TRP A 118 -15.21 6.23 -9.90
CA TRP A 118 -14.66 6.82 -11.11
C TRP A 118 -15.20 6.09 -12.33
N ASP A 119 -15.75 6.83 -13.29
CA ASP A 119 -16.00 6.27 -14.62
C ASP A 119 -14.66 5.87 -15.24
N PHE A 120 -14.59 4.65 -15.77
CA PHE A 120 -13.37 4.05 -16.24
C PHE A 120 -13.60 3.37 -17.59
N TYR A 121 -13.62 4.19 -18.64
CA TYR A 121 -13.78 3.75 -20.03
C TYR A 121 -12.53 4.16 -20.81
N LYS A 122 -11.65 3.23 -21.18
CA LYS A 122 -10.55 3.58 -22.10
C LYS A 122 -11.15 4.14 -23.39
N PRO A 123 -10.63 5.27 -23.93
CA PRO A 123 -9.41 5.98 -23.54
C PRO A 123 -9.59 7.16 -22.56
N VAL A 124 -10.81 7.43 -22.09
CA VAL A 124 -11.13 8.61 -21.27
C VAL A 124 -11.12 8.24 -19.79
N ILE A 125 -10.02 8.57 -19.12
CA ILE A 125 -9.97 8.59 -17.66
C ILE A 125 -10.42 10.00 -17.21
N PRO A 126 -11.61 10.16 -16.62
CA PRO A 126 -12.14 11.45 -16.23
C PRO A 126 -11.27 12.09 -15.14
N LYS A 127 -11.28 13.42 -15.10
CA LYS A 127 -10.54 14.19 -14.07
C LYS A 127 -11.19 14.12 -12.69
N THR A 128 -12.49 13.83 -12.64
CA THR A 128 -13.30 13.84 -11.42
C THR A 128 -14.02 12.52 -11.28
N SER A 129 -14.34 12.15 -10.04
CA SER A 129 -15.22 11.02 -9.78
C SER A 129 -16.63 11.29 -10.31
N ARG A 130 -17.35 10.21 -10.60
CA ARG A 130 -18.77 10.18 -10.89
C ARG A 130 -19.60 10.41 -9.62
N PHE A 131 -19.23 9.72 -8.54
CA PHE A 131 -19.87 9.85 -7.23
C PHE A 131 -18.83 9.92 -6.10
N ILE A 132 -19.21 10.57 -5.01
CA ILE A 132 -18.54 10.53 -3.72
C ILE A 132 -19.55 9.96 -2.72
N LEU A 133 -19.19 8.87 -2.07
CA LEU A 133 -20.02 8.17 -1.08
C LEU A 133 -19.43 8.47 0.30
N ASP A 134 -20.20 9.13 1.17
CA ASP A 134 -19.68 9.79 2.38
C ASP A 134 -20.48 9.52 3.67
N GLU A 135 -21.25 8.43 3.70
CA GLU A 135 -22.06 8.02 4.87
C GLU A 135 -21.29 7.23 5.93
N HIS A 136 -20.03 6.85 5.69
CA HIS A 136 -19.18 6.23 6.71
C HIS A 136 -18.64 7.29 7.68
N THR A 137 -18.44 6.93 8.95
CA THR A 137 -17.94 7.87 9.99
C THR A 137 -16.49 7.62 10.40
N ALA A 138 -15.87 6.60 9.82
CA ALA A 138 -14.46 6.28 9.99
C ALA A 138 -13.90 5.70 8.69
N LYS A 139 -12.59 5.49 8.66
CA LYS A 139 -11.88 5.06 7.45
C LYS A 139 -12.46 3.80 6.82
N VAL A 140 -12.51 3.82 5.50
CA VAL A 140 -12.90 2.69 4.67
C VAL A 140 -11.62 1.97 4.23
N VAL A 141 -11.56 0.67 4.48
CA VAL A 141 -10.32 -0.13 4.34
C VAL A 141 -10.42 -1.24 3.31
N ASP A 142 -11.63 -1.66 2.95
CA ASP A 142 -11.87 -2.59 1.84
C ASP A 142 -13.19 -2.29 1.15
N ILE A 143 -13.26 -2.67 -0.12
CA ILE A 143 -14.41 -2.49 -0.99
C ILE A 143 -14.51 -3.68 -1.94
N ASP A 144 -15.72 -4.00 -2.39
CA ASP A 144 -15.94 -5.03 -3.40
C ASP A 144 -17.17 -4.73 -4.25
N PHE A 145 -17.10 -5.08 -5.54
CA PHE A 145 -18.24 -4.94 -6.44
C PHE A 145 -19.00 -6.26 -6.54
N SER A 146 -20.33 -6.20 -6.56
CA SER A 146 -21.15 -7.37 -6.85
C SER A 146 -20.86 -7.89 -8.26
N ARG A 147 -21.11 -9.19 -8.48
CA ARG A 147 -20.79 -9.85 -9.75
C ARG A 147 -21.57 -9.26 -10.92
N ASP A 148 -22.81 -8.87 -10.65
CA ASP A 148 -23.70 -8.18 -11.60
C ASP A 148 -23.37 -6.67 -11.75
N ASN A 149 -22.41 -6.13 -11.00
CA ASN A 149 -22.01 -4.72 -10.95
C ASN A 149 -23.12 -3.75 -10.49
N GLN A 150 -24.22 -4.24 -9.91
CA GLN A 150 -25.28 -3.37 -9.40
C GLN A 150 -24.90 -2.69 -8.08
N TYR A 151 -24.10 -3.36 -7.27
CA TYR A 151 -23.76 -2.89 -5.94
C TYR A 151 -22.25 -2.80 -5.71
N LEU A 152 -21.88 -1.86 -4.84
CA LEU A 152 -20.59 -1.81 -4.18
C LEU A 152 -20.82 -2.07 -2.68
N ALA A 153 -19.99 -2.90 -2.07
CA ALA A 153 -19.90 -3.06 -0.63
C ALA A 153 -18.64 -2.38 -0.11
N SER A 154 -18.71 -1.79 1.09
CA SER A 154 -17.57 -1.18 1.76
C SER A 154 -17.47 -1.61 3.22
N ALA A 155 -16.25 -1.93 3.66
CA ALA A 155 -15.91 -2.26 5.03
C ALA A 155 -15.21 -1.08 5.71
N SER A 156 -15.68 -0.71 6.91
CA SER A 156 -15.17 0.45 7.64
C SER A 156 -14.84 0.16 9.09
N TRP A 157 -13.95 1.00 9.61
CA TRP A 157 -13.62 1.08 11.02
C TRP A 157 -14.73 1.69 11.88
N ASP A 158 -15.86 2.10 11.30
CA ASP A 158 -17.07 2.45 12.04
C ASP A 158 -17.93 1.23 12.41
N HIS A 159 -17.36 0.03 12.24
CA HIS A 159 -17.95 -1.28 12.56
C HIS A 159 -19.10 -1.67 11.63
N SER A 160 -19.29 -0.96 10.52
CA SER A 160 -20.36 -1.23 9.56
C SER A 160 -19.83 -1.71 8.21
N ILE A 161 -20.71 -2.45 7.53
CA ILE A 161 -20.62 -2.67 6.08
C ILE A 161 -21.71 -1.82 5.44
N LYS A 162 -21.37 -1.04 4.41
CA LYS A 162 -22.37 -0.29 3.63
C LYS A 162 -22.48 -0.82 2.23
N ILE A 163 -23.71 -0.84 1.73
CA ILE A 163 -24.06 -1.28 0.38
C ILE A 163 -24.56 -0.07 -0.39
N TRP A 164 -23.98 0.15 -1.56
CA TRP A 164 -24.24 1.29 -2.41
C TRP A 164 -24.72 0.80 -3.76
N ASP A 165 -25.70 1.49 -4.33
CA ASP A 165 -26.07 1.32 -5.72
C ASP A 165 -24.96 1.94 -6.58
N ALA A 166 -24.33 1.12 -7.43
CA ALA A 166 -23.15 1.53 -8.20
C ALA A 166 -23.49 2.51 -9.34
N GLU A 167 -24.75 2.52 -9.79
CA GLU A 167 -25.21 3.37 -10.90
C GLU A 167 -25.62 4.77 -10.44
N THR A 168 -26.15 4.88 -9.22
CA THR A 168 -26.68 6.11 -8.63
C THR A 168 -25.84 6.67 -7.49
N GLY A 169 -24.92 5.89 -6.94
CA GLY A 169 -24.10 6.26 -5.78
C GLY A 169 -24.89 6.38 -4.48
N LYS A 170 -26.12 5.87 -4.42
CA LYS A 170 -26.96 5.98 -3.21
C LYS A 170 -26.67 4.86 -2.24
N LEU A 171 -26.68 5.18 -0.95
CA LEU A 171 -26.68 4.18 0.11
C LEU A 171 -27.98 3.35 0.03
N VAL A 172 -27.84 2.05 -0.10
CA VAL A 172 -28.95 1.08 -0.13
C VAL A 172 -29.18 0.51 1.27
N LYS A 173 -28.12 0.12 1.97
CA LYS A 173 -28.20 -0.53 3.28
C LYS A 173 -26.93 -0.33 4.10
N SER A 174 -27.07 -0.30 5.42
CA SER A 174 -25.96 -0.46 6.37
C SER A 174 -26.19 -1.75 7.17
N ILE A 175 -25.16 -2.59 7.27
CA ILE A 175 -25.16 -3.87 7.99
C ILE A 175 -24.22 -3.71 9.19
N PHE A 176 -24.71 -4.13 10.36
CA PHE A 176 -24.00 -4.07 11.64
C PHE A 176 -23.97 -5.47 12.27
N GLY A 177 -22.97 -5.73 13.11
CA GLY A 177 -22.92 -6.96 13.91
C GLY A 177 -21.50 -7.38 14.34
N HIS A 178 -20.47 -6.90 13.67
CA HIS A 178 -19.09 -7.03 14.14
C HIS A 178 -18.87 -6.22 15.43
N ASP A 179 -18.13 -6.80 16.38
CA ASP A 179 -17.76 -6.14 17.65
C ASP A 179 -16.41 -5.42 17.53
N GLY A 180 -16.30 -4.57 16.50
CA GLY A 180 -15.08 -3.85 16.17
C GLY A 180 -14.99 -3.48 14.68
N PRO A 181 -13.87 -2.87 14.27
CA PRO A 181 -13.63 -2.50 12.87
C PRO A 181 -13.88 -3.66 11.89
N VAL A 182 -14.57 -3.39 10.78
CA VAL A 182 -14.66 -4.33 9.66
C VAL A 182 -13.49 -4.05 8.73
N ASN A 183 -12.66 -5.06 8.50
CA ASN A 183 -11.41 -4.91 7.75
C ASN A 183 -11.54 -5.38 6.30
N SER A 184 -12.45 -6.31 6.00
CA SER A 184 -12.62 -6.82 4.64
C SER A 184 -14.07 -7.22 4.36
N VAL A 185 -14.49 -7.10 3.10
CA VAL A 185 -15.81 -7.50 2.61
C VAL A 185 -15.71 -8.09 1.21
N LYS A 186 -16.46 -9.14 0.91
CA LYS A 186 -16.56 -9.79 -0.40
C LYS A 186 -18.01 -10.17 -0.72
N PHE A 187 -18.45 -9.97 -1.95
CA PHE A 187 -19.74 -10.50 -2.41
C PHE A 187 -19.68 -12.01 -2.68
N SER A 188 -20.83 -12.69 -2.54
CA SER A 188 -21.03 -14.02 -3.10
C SER A 188 -21.15 -13.97 -4.63
N GLU A 189 -20.98 -15.11 -5.29
CA GLU A 189 -21.05 -15.18 -6.76
C GLU A 189 -22.45 -14.84 -7.29
N ASP A 190 -23.50 -15.15 -6.52
CA ASP A 190 -24.89 -14.82 -6.85
C ASP A 190 -25.30 -13.37 -6.47
N SER A 191 -24.39 -12.60 -5.87
CA SER A 191 -24.62 -11.23 -5.40
C SER A 191 -25.76 -11.08 -4.38
N GLN A 192 -26.24 -12.18 -3.76
CA GLN A 192 -27.29 -12.17 -2.74
C GLN A 192 -26.77 -12.21 -1.31
N TYR A 193 -25.47 -12.48 -1.13
CA TYR A 193 -24.82 -12.58 0.16
C TYR A 193 -23.51 -11.81 0.19
N LEU A 194 -23.00 -11.63 1.41
CA LEU A 194 -21.71 -11.02 1.70
C LEU A 194 -20.92 -11.89 2.66
N TYR A 195 -19.60 -11.86 2.52
CA TYR A 195 -18.65 -12.32 3.52
C TYR A 195 -17.91 -11.11 4.06
N SER A 196 -17.71 -11.02 5.37
CA SER A 196 -16.90 -9.97 5.96
C SER A 196 -15.95 -10.50 7.00
N ALA A 197 -14.88 -9.76 7.23
CA ALA A 197 -13.86 -10.08 8.22
C ALA A 197 -13.61 -8.87 9.12
N GLY A 198 -13.55 -9.11 10.44
CA GLY A 198 -13.46 -8.05 11.44
C GLY A 198 -12.23 -8.12 12.34
N TYR A 199 -11.94 -7.01 13.01
CA TYR A 199 -10.96 -6.95 14.09
C TYR A 199 -11.40 -7.78 15.32
N ASP A 200 -12.70 -8.09 15.42
CA ASP A 200 -13.28 -9.01 16.40
C ASP A 200 -12.84 -10.48 16.21
N GLY A 201 -12.02 -10.77 15.19
CA GLY A 201 -11.47 -12.11 14.92
C GLY A 201 -12.43 -13.04 14.22
N THR A 202 -13.56 -12.51 13.74
CA THR A 202 -14.59 -13.29 13.05
C THR A 202 -14.59 -13.08 11.54
N ILE A 203 -14.98 -14.14 10.82
CA ILE A 203 -15.44 -14.04 9.42
C ILE A 203 -16.91 -14.42 9.41
N ARG A 204 -17.77 -13.54 8.91
CA ARG A 204 -19.24 -13.69 8.95
C ARG A 204 -19.83 -13.70 7.56
N HIS A 205 -20.94 -14.42 7.42
CA HIS A 205 -21.72 -14.57 6.19
C HIS A 205 -23.09 -13.93 6.39
N TRP A 206 -23.48 -13.04 5.49
CA TRP A 206 -24.67 -12.18 5.63
C TRP A 206 -25.57 -12.34 4.43
N LYS A 207 -26.88 -12.26 4.67
CA LYS A 207 -27.86 -12.21 3.58
C LYS A 207 -28.17 -10.76 3.24
N LEU A 208 -28.04 -10.39 1.97
CA LEU A 208 -28.11 -8.99 1.54
C LEU A 208 -29.52 -8.40 1.71
N SER A 209 -30.58 -9.19 1.50
CA SER A 209 -31.97 -8.71 1.46
C SER A 209 -32.41 -8.06 2.77
N ASP A 210 -32.13 -8.71 3.89
CA ASP A 210 -32.49 -8.28 5.24
C ASP A 210 -31.29 -7.65 5.94
N GLY A 211 -30.07 -8.12 5.67
CA GLY A 211 -28.84 -7.69 6.32
C GLY A 211 -28.51 -8.55 7.54
N ASP A 212 -29.20 -9.69 7.70
CA ASP A 212 -29.03 -10.57 8.84
C ASP A 212 -27.80 -11.47 8.66
N GLU A 213 -27.15 -11.79 9.79
CA GLU A 213 -26.09 -12.79 9.81
C GLU A 213 -26.69 -14.18 9.58
N VAL A 214 -26.21 -14.87 8.55
CA VAL A 214 -26.55 -16.28 8.29
C VAL A 214 -25.77 -17.19 9.23
N ARG A 215 -24.45 -16.95 9.34
CA ARG A 215 -23.54 -17.66 10.25
C ARG A 215 -22.17 -17.00 10.34
N THR A 216 -21.46 -17.30 11.43
CA THR A 216 -20.02 -17.10 11.56
C THR A 216 -19.26 -18.31 10.99
N LEU A 217 -18.30 -18.07 10.09
CA LEU A 217 -17.46 -19.08 9.43
C LEU A 217 -16.14 -19.36 10.16
N VAL A 218 -15.59 -18.32 10.79
CA VAL A 218 -14.34 -18.36 11.54
C VAL A 218 -14.53 -17.52 12.78
N ASP A 219 -14.06 -18.03 13.90
CA ASP A 219 -13.82 -17.32 15.14
C ASP A 219 -12.48 -17.84 15.67
N ASN A 220 -11.44 -17.01 15.61
CA ASN A 220 -10.07 -17.40 15.93
C ASN A 220 -9.43 -16.55 17.03
N GLY A 221 -10.17 -15.59 17.60
CA GLY A 221 -9.70 -14.67 18.64
C GLY A 221 -8.66 -13.63 18.20
N TRP A 222 -8.31 -13.54 16.91
CA TRP A 222 -7.37 -12.58 16.37
C TRP A 222 -7.95 -11.87 15.16
N GLY A 223 -7.99 -10.54 15.20
CA GLY A 223 -8.51 -9.72 14.11
C GLY A 223 -8.06 -10.19 12.72
N VAL A 224 -9.02 -10.32 11.82
CA VAL A 224 -8.78 -10.76 10.44
C VAL A 224 -8.64 -9.49 9.59
N ASN A 225 -7.51 -9.33 8.90
CA ASN A 225 -7.19 -8.12 8.13
C ASN A 225 -7.65 -8.22 6.68
N VAL A 226 -7.47 -9.39 6.07
CA VAL A 226 -7.70 -9.61 4.64
C VAL A 226 -8.45 -10.91 4.42
N LEU A 227 -9.37 -10.90 3.46
CA LEU A 227 -10.27 -12.02 3.15
C LEU A 227 -10.45 -12.14 1.63
N MET A 228 -10.41 -13.37 1.13
CA MET A 228 -10.88 -13.73 -0.21
C MET A 228 -11.77 -14.99 -0.11
N VAL A 229 -12.82 -15.03 -0.92
CA VAL A 229 -13.76 -16.14 -1.00
C VAL A 229 -13.92 -16.54 -2.46
N ASP A 230 -13.97 -17.84 -2.73
CA ASP A 230 -14.35 -18.41 -4.02
C ASP A 230 -15.34 -19.54 -3.75
N GLU A 231 -16.63 -19.30 -4.03
CA GLU A 231 -17.69 -20.29 -3.78
C GLU A 231 -17.64 -21.45 -4.77
N VAL A 232 -17.14 -21.20 -6.00
CA VAL A 232 -17.06 -22.22 -7.06
C VAL A 232 -15.97 -23.23 -6.74
N GLU A 233 -14.81 -22.76 -6.30
CA GLU A 233 -13.68 -23.61 -5.90
C GLU A 233 -13.78 -24.04 -4.42
N ASN A 234 -14.84 -23.61 -3.71
CA ASN A 234 -15.07 -23.87 -2.28
C ASN A 234 -13.87 -23.43 -1.41
N LEU A 235 -13.30 -22.24 -1.66
CA LEU A 235 -12.13 -21.72 -0.96
C LEU A 235 -12.45 -20.51 -0.09
N LEU A 236 -11.84 -20.51 1.10
CA LEU A 236 -11.76 -19.37 2.01
C LEU A 236 -10.28 -19.10 2.31
N LEU A 237 -9.82 -17.91 1.96
CA LEU A 237 -8.45 -17.43 2.22
C LEU A 237 -8.51 -16.24 3.15
N TYR A 238 -7.68 -16.22 4.18
CA TYR A 238 -7.62 -15.06 5.07
C TYR A 238 -6.26 -14.91 5.76
N GLY A 239 -5.99 -13.67 6.17
CA GLY A 239 -4.82 -13.26 6.91
C GLY A 239 -5.20 -12.48 8.16
N THR A 240 -4.47 -12.66 9.25
CA THR A 240 -4.82 -12.07 10.56
C THR A 240 -3.71 -11.18 11.13
N ILE A 241 -4.05 -10.40 12.16
CA ILE A 241 -3.14 -9.49 12.86
C ILE A 241 -1.98 -10.22 13.56
N ASN A 242 -2.13 -11.49 13.93
CA ASN A 242 -1.07 -12.25 14.59
C ASN A 242 -0.09 -12.90 13.61
N GLY A 243 -0.31 -12.73 12.30
CA GLY A 243 0.51 -13.32 11.23
C GLY A 243 0.04 -14.69 10.74
N LEU A 244 -1.15 -15.14 11.15
CA LEU A 244 -1.75 -16.36 10.59
C LEU A 244 -2.26 -16.11 9.17
N MET A 245 -1.78 -16.92 8.21
CA MET A 245 -2.23 -17.03 6.82
C MET A 245 -2.91 -18.39 6.61
N VAL A 246 -4.12 -18.40 6.08
CA VAL A 246 -4.92 -19.63 5.90
C VAL A 246 -5.51 -19.70 4.51
N ILE A 247 -5.49 -20.91 3.94
CA ILE A 247 -6.34 -21.35 2.83
C ILE A 247 -7.05 -22.62 3.31
N ARG A 248 -8.38 -22.60 3.34
CA ARG A 248 -9.22 -23.72 3.78
C ARG A 248 -10.44 -23.86 2.88
N SER A 249 -11.17 -24.97 3.00
CA SER A 249 -12.46 -25.10 2.35
C SER A 249 -13.47 -24.13 2.97
N LEU A 250 -14.40 -23.59 2.19
CA LEU A 250 -15.39 -22.61 2.66
C LEU A 250 -16.34 -23.21 3.71
N ASP A 251 -16.67 -24.50 3.57
CA ASP A 251 -17.42 -25.26 4.58
C ASP A 251 -16.60 -25.58 5.86
N GLY A 252 -15.31 -25.31 5.82
CA GLY A 252 -14.40 -25.44 6.93
C GLY A 252 -13.88 -26.84 7.24
N LYS A 253 -14.22 -27.85 6.44
CA LYS A 253 -13.81 -29.24 6.70
C LYS A 253 -12.33 -29.50 6.43
N GLU A 254 -11.74 -28.80 5.47
CA GLU A 254 -10.36 -29.03 5.03
C GLU A 254 -9.52 -27.77 5.18
N VAL A 255 -8.26 -27.91 5.59
CA VAL A 255 -7.29 -26.81 5.65
C VAL A 255 -6.12 -27.18 4.75
N PHE A 256 -5.93 -26.40 3.68
CA PHE A 256 -4.93 -26.65 2.65
C PHE A 256 -3.59 -26.00 3.00
N ILE A 257 -3.63 -24.74 3.43
CA ILE A 257 -2.45 -23.96 3.85
C ILE A 257 -2.75 -23.33 5.20
N LYS A 258 -1.81 -23.45 6.14
CA LYS A 258 -1.83 -22.75 7.43
C LYS A 258 -0.40 -22.40 7.82
N ILE A 259 -0.08 -21.11 7.81
CA ILE A 259 1.25 -20.59 8.12
C ILE A 259 1.09 -19.51 9.19
N LEU A 260 1.88 -19.59 10.26
CA LEU A 260 1.89 -18.58 11.32
C LEU A 260 3.30 -17.99 11.42
N GLU A 261 3.39 -16.67 11.33
CA GLU A 261 4.59 -15.90 11.65
C GLU A 261 4.23 -14.90 12.75
N GLU A 262 4.44 -15.29 14.01
CA GLU A 262 4.02 -14.49 15.16
C GLU A 262 4.64 -13.09 15.13
N GLY A 263 3.81 -12.08 15.38
CA GLY A 263 4.22 -10.68 15.38
C GLY A 263 4.38 -10.06 14.00
N ALA A 264 4.00 -10.76 12.92
CA ALA A 264 4.04 -10.26 11.55
C ALA A 264 2.64 -10.20 10.93
N PRO A 265 1.83 -9.15 11.24
CA PRO A 265 0.46 -9.04 10.72
C PRO A 265 0.39 -9.27 9.21
N VAL A 266 -0.57 -10.08 8.78
CA VAL A 266 -0.86 -10.28 7.36
C VAL A 266 -1.70 -9.11 6.87
N SER A 267 -1.31 -8.52 5.75
CA SER A 267 -1.80 -7.23 5.27
C SER A 267 -2.21 -7.25 3.81
N ALA A 268 -1.60 -8.14 3.03
CA ALA A 268 -1.91 -8.31 1.62
C ALA A 268 -2.41 -9.73 1.38
N LEU A 269 -3.52 -9.84 0.65
CA LEU A 269 -4.02 -11.09 0.10
C LEU A 269 -4.69 -10.80 -1.24
N ASN A 270 -4.14 -11.38 -2.31
CA ASN A 270 -4.76 -11.36 -3.62
C ASN A 270 -4.86 -12.78 -4.20
N TYR A 271 -5.97 -13.04 -4.88
CA TYR A 271 -6.35 -14.34 -5.42
C TYR A 271 -6.63 -14.22 -6.91
N TYR A 272 -6.05 -15.12 -7.70
CA TYR A 272 -6.11 -15.13 -9.15
C TYR A 272 -6.58 -16.51 -9.61
N PRO A 273 -7.90 -16.74 -9.77
CA PRO A 273 -8.46 -18.06 -10.07
C PRO A 273 -7.99 -18.60 -11.42
N ASN A 274 -7.88 -17.73 -12.43
CA ASN A 274 -7.45 -18.10 -13.78
C ASN A 274 -5.99 -18.56 -13.81
N ASP A 275 -5.11 -17.88 -13.07
CA ASP A 275 -3.70 -18.23 -12.96
C ASP A 275 -3.44 -19.32 -11.90
N LYS A 276 -4.49 -19.70 -11.15
CA LYS A 276 -4.43 -20.58 -9.98
C LYS A 276 -3.34 -20.13 -9.00
N LYS A 277 -3.32 -18.83 -8.67
CA LYS A 277 -2.39 -18.21 -7.71
C LYS A 277 -3.10 -17.57 -6.53
N ALA A 278 -2.43 -17.58 -5.39
CA ALA A 278 -2.72 -16.65 -4.29
C ALA A 278 -1.41 -16.04 -3.78
N ILE A 279 -1.45 -14.78 -3.37
CA ILE A 279 -0.33 -14.06 -2.77
C ILE A 279 -0.72 -13.65 -1.36
N PHE A 280 0.13 -13.96 -0.39
CA PHE A 280 0.12 -13.34 0.93
C PHE A 280 1.30 -12.40 1.09
N GLY A 281 1.07 -11.26 1.74
CA GLY A 281 2.12 -10.34 2.19
C GLY A 281 1.93 -9.94 3.65
N ASN A 282 3.03 -9.63 4.34
CA ASN A 282 2.98 -9.25 5.76
C ASN A 282 3.80 -7.98 6.08
N MET A 283 3.66 -7.52 7.32
CA MET A 283 4.34 -6.32 7.84
C MET A 283 5.86 -6.44 7.95
N ASN A 284 6.41 -7.65 7.87
CA ASN A 284 7.86 -7.87 7.86
C ASN A 284 8.48 -7.79 6.46
N GLY A 285 7.66 -7.65 5.42
CA GLY A 285 8.14 -7.51 4.04
C GLY A 285 8.14 -8.82 3.26
N ARG A 286 7.61 -9.89 3.86
CA ARG A 286 7.58 -11.23 3.27
C ARG A 286 6.44 -11.35 2.28
N ILE A 287 6.71 -12.02 1.17
CA ILE A 287 5.72 -12.44 0.18
C ILE A 287 5.72 -13.97 0.12
N ILE A 288 4.52 -14.57 0.17
CA ILE A 288 4.30 -15.99 -0.10
C ILE A 288 3.36 -16.10 -1.30
N LEU A 289 3.88 -16.60 -2.42
CA LEU A 289 3.10 -16.94 -3.60
C LEU A 289 2.77 -18.44 -3.57
N ILE A 290 1.49 -18.77 -3.73
CA ILE A 290 0.94 -20.12 -3.64
C ILE A 290 0.49 -20.56 -5.04
N ASP A 291 0.87 -21.78 -5.42
CA ASP A 291 0.33 -22.52 -6.57
C ASP A 291 -0.91 -23.30 -6.07
N LEU A 292 -2.09 -22.82 -6.42
CA LEU A 292 -3.36 -23.36 -5.95
C LEU A 292 -3.74 -24.67 -6.65
N ALA A 293 -3.28 -24.90 -7.88
CA ALA A 293 -3.49 -26.16 -8.56
C ALA A 293 -2.80 -27.33 -7.84
N LYS A 294 -1.72 -27.04 -7.10
CA LYS A 294 -0.96 -28.01 -6.31
C LYS A 294 -1.10 -27.81 -4.80
N MET A 295 -1.86 -26.81 -4.36
CA MET A 295 -1.99 -26.37 -2.97
C MET A 295 -0.64 -26.30 -2.24
N LYS A 296 0.35 -25.60 -2.83
CA LYS A 296 1.69 -25.50 -2.24
C LYS A 296 2.31 -24.12 -2.45
N ILE A 297 3.25 -23.78 -1.58
CA ILE A 297 4.08 -22.58 -1.74
C ILE A 297 4.91 -22.72 -3.02
N GLN A 298 4.77 -21.75 -3.93
CA GLN A 298 5.58 -21.61 -5.14
C GLN A 298 6.80 -20.74 -4.89
N LYS A 299 6.63 -19.61 -4.19
CA LYS A 299 7.70 -18.70 -3.78
C LYS A 299 7.45 -18.21 -2.37
N ASP A 300 8.53 -18.02 -1.64
CA ASP A 300 8.55 -17.46 -0.30
C ASP A 300 9.83 -16.63 -0.21
N PHE A 301 9.71 -15.32 -0.01
CA PHE A 301 10.87 -14.43 -0.05
C PHE A 301 10.60 -13.13 0.71
N LEU A 302 11.68 -12.52 1.20
CA LEU A 302 11.64 -11.17 1.74
C LEU A 302 11.73 -10.19 0.57
N ALA A 303 10.63 -9.53 0.25
CA ALA A 303 10.48 -8.74 -0.97
C ALA A 303 10.82 -7.27 -0.78
N VAL A 304 10.64 -6.75 0.43
CA VAL A 304 10.97 -5.36 0.82
C VAL A 304 11.50 -5.34 2.25
N ASP A 305 12.27 -4.32 2.61
CA ASP A 305 12.64 -4.09 4.02
C ASP A 305 11.57 -3.20 4.66
N GLY A 306 10.58 -3.81 5.33
CA GLY A 306 9.43 -3.12 5.91
C GLY A 306 8.10 -3.73 5.47
N PRO A 307 6.97 -3.05 5.71
CA PRO A 307 5.66 -3.62 5.41
C PRO A 307 5.40 -3.79 3.91
N VAL A 308 4.86 -4.94 3.53
CA VAL A 308 4.04 -5.08 2.32
C VAL A 308 2.63 -4.67 2.70
N TRP A 309 2.07 -3.59 2.16
CA TRP A 309 0.64 -3.31 2.39
C TRP A 309 -0.24 -3.97 1.35
N ASP A 310 0.22 -4.06 0.10
CA ASP A 310 -0.47 -4.83 -0.92
C ASP A 310 0.51 -5.41 -1.94
N ALA A 311 0.11 -6.48 -2.63
CA ALA A 311 0.91 -7.15 -3.64
C ALA A 311 0.04 -7.83 -4.69
N VAL A 312 0.31 -7.54 -5.97
CA VAL A 312 -0.44 -8.08 -7.11
C VAL A 312 0.43 -8.89 -8.05
N TYR A 313 -0.18 -9.88 -8.71
CA TYR A 313 0.45 -10.71 -9.73
C TYR A 313 0.24 -10.13 -11.13
N ASN A 314 1.31 -10.01 -11.90
CA ASN A 314 1.26 -9.83 -13.35
C ASN A 314 1.64 -11.15 -14.02
N SER A 315 0.67 -11.83 -14.63
CA SER A 315 0.86 -13.13 -15.29
C SER A 315 1.71 -13.04 -16.55
N LYS A 316 1.57 -11.96 -17.34
CA LYS A 316 2.32 -11.77 -18.58
C LYS A 316 3.82 -11.66 -18.34
N ASN A 317 4.21 -10.89 -17.32
CA ASN A 317 5.62 -10.71 -16.94
C ASN A 317 6.11 -11.75 -15.93
N GLU A 318 5.21 -12.62 -15.44
CA GLU A 318 5.42 -13.48 -14.27
C GLU A 318 6.10 -12.71 -13.12
N ALA A 319 5.47 -11.60 -12.73
CA ALA A 319 6.02 -10.68 -11.75
C ALA A 319 5.06 -10.46 -10.58
N VAL A 320 5.61 -10.10 -9.43
CA VAL A 320 4.85 -9.58 -8.28
C VAL A 320 5.19 -8.11 -8.11
N ILE A 321 4.18 -7.26 -8.14
CA ILE A 321 4.29 -5.81 -7.92
C ILE A 321 3.78 -5.51 -6.52
N ILE A 322 4.54 -4.73 -5.77
CA ILE A 322 4.35 -4.54 -4.33
C ILE A 322 4.20 -3.05 -4.02
N GLY A 323 3.22 -2.75 -3.18
CA GLY A 323 3.08 -1.49 -2.46
C GLY A 323 3.56 -1.66 -1.02
N GLY A 324 4.28 -0.68 -0.51
CA GLY A 324 4.86 -0.72 0.83
C GLY A 324 5.24 0.67 1.32
N LEU A 325 6.11 0.72 2.33
CA LEU A 325 6.45 1.95 3.05
C LEU A 325 7.10 3.04 2.18
N ASP A 326 7.76 2.66 1.09
CA ASP A 326 8.42 3.59 0.17
C ASP A 326 7.40 4.23 -0.79
N ASP A 327 7.81 5.30 -1.45
CA ASP A 327 7.01 6.05 -2.44
C ASP A 327 7.07 5.48 -3.87
N THR A 328 7.50 4.21 -3.96
CA THR A 328 7.71 3.50 -5.23
C THR A 328 6.96 2.18 -5.23
N LEU A 329 6.58 1.71 -6.41
CA LEU A 329 6.18 0.32 -6.60
C LEU A 329 7.44 -0.54 -6.78
N ILE A 330 7.45 -1.71 -6.16
CA ILE A 330 8.57 -2.66 -6.23
C ILE A 330 8.13 -3.88 -7.01
N GLU A 331 8.75 -4.14 -8.16
CA GLU A 331 8.45 -5.28 -9.03
C GLU A 331 9.54 -6.36 -8.92
N TRP A 332 9.12 -7.58 -8.61
CA TRP A 332 9.94 -8.78 -8.63
C TRP A 332 9.56 -9.69 -9.80
N ARG A 333 10.48 -9.87 -10.75
CA ARG A 333 10.31 -10.85 -11.84
C ARG A 333 10.65 -12.25 -11.33
N LEU A 334 9.67 -13.14 -11.24
CA LEU A 334 9.79 -14.41 -10.52
C LEU A 334 10.76 -15.41 -11.18
N LYS A 335 11.05 -15.25 -12.47
CA LYS A 335 12.04 -16.02 -13.22
C LYS A 335 13.49 -15.64 -12.90
N SER A 336 13.75 -14.46 -12.33
CA SER A 336 15.12 -13.99 -12.10
C SER A 336 15.79 -14.61 -10.88
N PHE A 337 15.08 -15.44 -10.11
CA PHE A 337 15.64 -16.13 -8.93
C PHE A 337 14.97 -17.48 -8.69
N HIS A 338 15.71 -18.45 -8.18
CA HIS A 338 15.25 -19.84 -8.09
C HIS A 338 14.41 -20.16 -6.84
N SER A 339 14.76 -19.71 -5.62
CA SER A 339 13.97 -19.96 -4.38
C SER A 339 14.50 -19.22 -3.13
N ASN A 340 13.66 -19.11 -2.09
CA ASN A 340 13.89 -18.54 -0.75
C ASN A 340 14.94 -17.43 -0.70
N TYR A 341 14.62 -16.34 -1.40
CA TYR A 341 15.48 -15.18 -1.43
C TYR A 341 15.23 -14.33 -0.18
N PHE A 342 16.28 -14.08 0.57
CA PHE A 342 16.28 -13.14 1.67
C PHE A 342 17.02 -11.89 1.20
N LEU A 343 16.31 -10.79 1.00
CA LEU A 343 16.95 -9.49 0.90
C LEU A 343 17.83 -9.30 2.16
N PRO A 344 19.13 -9.01 2.03
CA PRO A 344 19.89 -8.49 3.15
C PRO A 344 19.18 -7.21 3.62
N LYS A 345 18.95 -7.06 4.93
CA LYS A 345 18.42 -5.79 5.47
C LYS A 345 19.32 -4.66 4.98
N SER A 346 18.74 -3.79 4.15
CA SER A 346 19.42 -2.63 3.59
C SER A 346 18.99 -1.42 4.41
N ASN A 347 19.95 -0.78 5.10
CA ASN A 347 19.70 0.47 5.81
C ASN A 347 19.45 1.67 4.86
N ASN A 348 19.50 1.47 3.54
CA ASN A 348 19.31 2.53 2.54
C ASN A 348 17.83 2.79 2.26
N ARG A 349 17.02 3.05 3.29
CA ARG A 349 15.67 3.60 3.11
C ARG A 349 15.73 5.12 3.12
N ARG A 350 14.87 5.78 2.35
CA ARG A 350 14.70 7.24 2.35
C ARG A 350 14.53 7.81 3.77
N PHE A 351 13.83 7.07 4.64
CA PHE A 351 13.57 7.48 6.03
C PHE A 351 14.63 7.02 7.06
N GLN A 352 15.66 6.29 6.61
CA GLN A 352 16.76 5.79 7.44
C GLN A 352 18.12 6.29 6.94
N GLU A 353 18.22 7.56 6.52
CA GLU A 353 19.52 8.17 6.25
C GLU A 353 20.40 8.14 7.51
N THR A 354 21.57 7.51 7.40
CA THR A 354 22.50 7.27 8.51
C THR A 354 23.82 8.03 8.39
N ASP A 355 24.04 8.79 7.31
CA ASP A 355 25.24 9.61 7.12
C ASP A 355 24.97 11.11 7.41
N ALA A 356 25.84 11.71 8.23
CA ALA A 356 26.12 13.15 8.50
C ALA A 356 24.99 14.22 8.46
N LEU A 357 23.71 13.86 8.55
CA LEU A 357 22.63 14.84 8.68
C LEU A 357 22.63 15.51 10.07
N SER A 358 22.29 16.80 10.11
CA SER A 358 21.99 17.47 11.37
C SER A 358 20.73 16.85 12.01
N ASN A 359 20.59 16.96 13.34
CA ASN A 359 19.39 16.46 14.02
C ASN A 359 18.10 17.05 13.42
N GLY A 360 18.12 18.34 13.03
CA GLY A 360 16.98 19.00 12.39
C GLY A 360 16.59 18.37 11.05
N ALA A 361 17.57 18.06 10.21
CA ALA A 361 17.33 17.35 8.94
C ALA A 361 16.77 15.94 9.17
N LEU A 362 17.26 15.22 10.19
CA LEU A 362 16.70 13.92 10.58
C LEU A 362 15.25 14.01 11.06
N GLN A 363 14.89 15.04 11.83
CA GLN A 363 13.50 15.27 12.22
C GLN A 363 12.62 15.56 11.00
N PHE A 364 13.10 16.36 10.04
CA PHE A 364 12.37 16.64 8.80
C PHE A 364 12.14 15.36 7.99
N ALA A 365 13.20 14.58 7.77
CA ALA A 365 13.14 13.30 7.07
C ALA A 365 12.08 12.37 7.69
N ARG A 366 12.00 12.31 9.02
CA ARG A 366 11.08 11.41 9.74
C ARG A 366 9.65 11.91 9.88
N LYS A 367 9.41 13.23 9.87
CA LYS A 367 8.13 13.82 10.27
C LYS A 367 7.41 14.59 9.17
N CYS A 368 8.15 15.12 8.20
CA CYS A 368 7.64 16.07 7.22
C CYS A 368 7.88 15.64 5.78
N SER A 369 8.95 14.89 5.50
CA SER A 369 9.41 14.61 4.13
C SER A 369 8.43 13.81 3.27
N ILE A 370 7.54 13.02 3.89
CA ILE A 370 6.44 12.31 3.22
C ILE A 370 5.46 13.32 2.60
N CYS A 371 5.18 14.40 3.34
CA CYS A 371 4.13 15.33 2.99
C CYS A 371 4.67 16.60 2.34
N HIS A 372 5.97 16.87 2.39
CA HIS A 372 6.48 18.18 2.03
C HIS A 372 7.86 18.13 1.36
N THR A 373 8.05 18.99 0.37
CA THR A 373 9.35 19.33 -0.19
C THR A 373 9.88 20.61 0.45
N LEU A 374 11.21 20.82 0.39
CA LEU A 374 11.87 22.02 0.94
C LEU A 374 11.94 23.15 -0.08
N ASP A 375 11.97 22.83 -1.37
CA ASP A 375 12.05 23.77 -2.48
C ASP A 375 10.82 23.70 -3.42
N SER A 376 10.81 24.54 -4.44
CA SER A 376 9.78 24.57 -5.49
C SER A 376 10.14 23.72 -6.71
N SER A 377 11.35 23.15 -6.77
CA SER A 377 11.85 22.38 -7.91
C SER A 377 11.44 20.91 -7.86
N GLU A 378 11.30 20.32 -6.67
CA GLU A 378 10.55 19.09 -6.51
C GLU A 378 9.05 19.42 -6.47
N ILE A 379 8.41 19.47 -7.65
CA ILE A 379 6.96 19.26 -7.75
C ILE A 379 6.69 17.75 -7.60
N GLY A 380 7.24 17.13 -6.54
CA GLY A 380 6.94 15.76 -6.18
C GLY A 380 5.49 15.68 -5.72
N ARG A 381 4.80 14.57 -5.99
CA ARG A 381 3.40 14.35 -5.58
C ARG A 381 3.26 14.17 -4.07
N ARG A 382 3.57 15.22 -3.31
CA ARG A 382 3.51 15.19 -1.86
C ARG A 382 2.09 15.49 -1.37
N ALA A 383 1.73 14.88 -0.24
CA ALA A 383 0.44 15.09 0.42
C ALA A 383 0.20 16.57 0.79
N GLY A 384 1.26 17.34 1.01
CA GLY A 384 1.27 18.72 1.46
C GLY A 384 2.01 19.66 0.50
N PRO A 385 1.81 20.99 0.64
CA PRO A 385 2.46 21.99 -0.21
C PRO A 385 3.98 22.10 0.04
N PRO A 386 4.77 22.69 -0.88
CA PRO A 386 6.20 22.96 -0.67
C PRO A 386 6.41 23.91 0.51
N LEU A 387 7.47 23.69 1.29
CA LEU A 387 7.81 24.51 2.45
C LEU A 387 8.69 25.71 2.11
N LEU A 388 9.09 25.91 0.86
CA LEU A 388 9.86 27.08 0.43
C LEU A 388 9.17 28.39 0.89
N GLY A 389 9.88 29.21 1.65
CA GLY A 389 9.36 30.44 2.23
C GLY A 389 8.25 30.22 3.26
N VAL A 390 8.26 29.11 4.00
CA VAL A 390 7.18 28.81 4.96
C VAL A 390 7.12 29.84 6.08
N PHE A 391 8.24 30.37 6.57
CA PHE A 391 8.25 31.31 7.69
C PHE A 391 7.61 32.66 7.31
N GLY A 392 6.54 33.04 8.01
CA GLY A 392 5.72 34.22 7.73
C GLY A 392 4.59 33.97 6.73
N ARG A 393 4.49 32.77 6.14
CA ARG A 393 3.43 32.43 5.19
C ARG A 393 2.13 32.10 5.93
N LYS A 394 1.00 32.58 5.41
CA LYS A 394 -0.32 32.21 5.92
C LYS A 394 -0.62 30.74 5.57
N ALA A 395 -1.23 30.00 6.48
CA ALA A 395 -1.74 28.67 6.16
C ALA A 395 -2.78 28.75 5.03
N GLY A 396 -2.76 27.79 4.10
CA GLY A 396 -3.72 27.77 3.00
C GLY A 396 -3.48 28.79 1.88
N SER A 397 -2.28 29.36 1.76
CA SER A 397 -2.04 30.52 0.88
C SER A 397 -1.24 30.25 -0.40
N ILE A 398 -0.80 29.03 -0.67
CA ILE A 398 -0.09 28.73 -1.93
C ILE A 398 -1.11 28.62 -3.06
N ALA A 399 -0.89 29.39 -4.13
CA ALA A 399 -1.72 29.33 -5.32
C ALA A 399 -1.72 27.91 -5.91
N ASP A 400 -2.86 27.49 -6.47
CA ASP A 400 -3.05 26.22 -7.19
C ASP A 400 -2.85 24.94 -6.36
N TYR A 401 -2.64 25.04 -5.04
CA TYR A 401 -2.66 23.89 -4.14
C TYR A 401 -4.07 23.68 -3.53
N PRO A 402 -4.65 22.47 -3.59
CA PRO A 402 -5.98 22.19 -3.06
C PRO A 402 -5.97 22.09 -1.51
N TYR A 403 -6.34 23.19 -0.86
CA TYR A 403 -6.51 23.25 0.59
C TYR A 403 -7.92 22.85 1.02
N SER A 404 -8.02 22.32 2.24
CA SER A 404 -9.32 22.16 2.88
C SER A 404 -9.89 23.53 3.28
N ASP A 405 -11.21 23.59 3.40
CA ASP A 405 -11.95 24.76 3.86
C ASP A 405 -11.42 25.33 5.18
N ALA A 406 -11.06 24.45 6.12
CA ALA A 406 -10.47 24.84 7.40
C ALA A 406 -9.13 25.57 7.22
N LEU A 407 -8.29 25.13 6.27
CA LEU A 407 -7.01 25.76 5.97
C LEU A 407 -7.18 27.10 5.25
N LEU A 408 -8.13 27.20 4.32
CA LEU A 408 -8.45 28.45 3.62
C LEU A 408 -8.97 29.53 4.57
N LYS A 409 -9.78 29.13 5.56
CA LYS A 409 -10.35 30.02 6.58
C LYS A 409 -9.41 30.26 7.77
N SER A 410 -8.27 29.57 7.82
CA SER A 410 -7.33 29.66 8.92
C SER A 410 -6.69 31.05 9.01
N THR A 411 -6.46 31.52 10.24
CA THR A 411 -5.69 32.72 10.54
C THR A 411 -4.24 32.41 10.93
N ILE A 412 -3.83 31.14 10.87
CA ILE A 412 -2.49 30.71 11.23
C ILE A 412 -1.47 31.33 10.27
N ILE A 413 -0.43 31.93 10.83
CA ILE A 413 0.79 32.34 10.14
C ILE A 413 1.90 31.43 10.62
N TRP A 414 2.63 30.81 9.70
CA TRP A 414 3.69 29.87 10.03
C TRP A 414 4.92 30.61 10.60
N THR A 415 4.99 30.68 11.92
CA THR A 415 6.15 31.11 12.72
C THR A 415 6.82 29.92 13.39
N GLU A 416 7.99 30.13 13.99
CA GLU A 416 8.67 29.15 14.84
C GLU A 416 7.75 28.54 15.90
N GLU A 417 6.96 29.40 16.56
CA GLU A 417 6.03 29.00 17.60
C GLU A 417 4.93 28.10 17.05
N THR A 418 4.29 28.51 15.95
CA THR A 418 3.20 27.72 15.34
C THR A 418 3.68 26.39 14.76
N ILE A 419 4.89 26.33 14.17
CA ILE A 419 5.49 25.08 13.70
C ILE A 419 5.84 24.18 14.90
N SER A 420 6.44 24.73 15.97
CA SER A 420 6.74 23.98 17.20
C SER A 420 5.47 23.39 17.83
N TRP A 421 4.38 24.15 17.79
CA TRP A 421 3.09 23.75 18.33
C TRP A 421 2.53 22.50 17.66
N LEU A 422 2.69 22.35 16.33
CA LEU A 422 2.24 21.16 15.58
C LEU A 422 2.72 19.85 16.23
N PHE A 423 3.98 19.83 16.69
CA PHE A 423 4.62 18.63 17.22
C PHE A 423 4.53 18.49 18.74
N LYS A 424 3.81 19.39 19.43
CA LYS A 424 3.72 19.42 20.90
C LYS A 424 2.68 18.45 21.44
N ALA A 425 1.51 18.42 20.81
CA ALA A 425 0.30 17.80 21.32
C ALA A 425 0.18 16.30 20.95
N GLY A 426 0.89 15.85 19.91
CA GLY A 426 0.84 14.46 19.45
C GLY A 426 -0.41 14.12 18.65
N PRO A 427 -0.51 12.89 18.13
CA PRO A 427 -1.54 12.53 17.17
C PRO A 427 -2.96 12.50 17.78
N GLU A 428 -3.07 12.40 19.10
CA GLU A 428 -4.33 12.38 19.84
C GLU A 428 -5.07 13.73 19.85
N ILE A 429 -4.39 14.81 19.45
CA ILE A 429 -4.94 16.16 19.45
C ILE A 429 -4.97 16.67 18.01
N VAL A 430 -6.19 16.87 17.50
CA VAL A 430 -6.41 17.49 16.20
C VAL A 430 -5.74 18.85 16.18
N THR A 431 -4.81 19.03 15.24
CA THR A 431 -4.11 20.29 15.07
C THR A 431 -4.75 21.08 13.93
N PRO A 432 -5.38 22.24 14.22
CA PRO A 432 -5.92 23.12 13.19
C PRO A 432 -4.90 23.40 12.08
N GLY A 433 -5.29 23.13 10.84
CA GLY A 433 -4.45 23.34 9.66
C GLY A 433 -3.58 22.15 9.24
N THR A 434 -3.77 20.96 9.82
CA THR A 434 -3.10 19.73 9.35
C THR A 434 -4.12 18.74 8.82
N LYS A 435 -3.84 18.12 7.66
CA LYS A 435 -4.65 17.01 7.11
C LYS A 435 -4.33 15.65 7.78
N MET A 436 -3.36 15.61 8.70
CA MET A 436 -2.83 14.39 9.31
C MET A 436 -2.60 14.51 10.82
N PRO A 437 -2.75 13.41 11.60
CA PRO A 437 -2.30 13.36 12.98
C PRO A 437 -0.79 13.61 13.06
N ILE A 438 -0.38 14.70 13.71
CA ILE A 438 1.04 15.05 13.81
C ILE A 438 1.69 14.28 14.95
N GLN A 439 2.72 13.50 14.62
CA GLN A 439 3.47 12.77 15.63
C GLN A 439 4.19 13.74 16.59
N LYS A 440 4.04 13.49 17.91
CA LYS A 440 4.73 14.28 18.93
C LYS A 440 6.24 14.18 18.79
N ILE A 441 6.93 15.32 18.85
CA ILE A 441 8.38 15.37 19.07
C ILE A 441 8.59 15.70 20.55
N LYS A 442 8.95 14.68 21.34
CA LYS A 442 8.98 14.75 22.81
C LYS A 442 10.00 15.77 23.33
N LYS A 443 11.22 15.76 22.80
CA LYS A 443 12.29 16.66 23.26
C LYS A 443 12.12 18.04 22.65
N ASN A 444 12.23 19.07 23.48
CA ASN A 444 12.16 20.46 23.03
C ASN A 444 13.30 20.78 22.05
N GLN A 445 14.51 20.27 22.31
CA GLN A 445 15.67 20.49 21.43
C GLN A 445 15.44 19.94 20.03
N ASP A 446 14.88 18.73 19.89
CA ASP A 446 14.58 18.15 18.58
C ASP A 446 13.61 19.03 17.76
N ARG A 447 12.63 19.67 18.43
CA ARG A 447 11.73 20.63 17.76
C ARG A 447 12.47 21.89 17.33
N LEU A 448 13.34 22.45 18.17
CA LEU A 448 14.14 23.62 17.83
C LEU A 448 15.09 23.33 16.68
N ASP A 449 15.73 22.16 16.67
CA ASP A 449 16.64 21.75 15.60
C ASP A 449 15.88 21.60 14.27
N LEU A 450 14.68 21.00 14.28
CA LEU A 450 13.80 20.94 13.11
C LEU A 450 13.47 22.34 12.58
N ILE A 451 13.07 23.25 13.47
CA ILE A 451 12.68 24.62 13.10
C ILE A 451 13.87 25.37 12.49
N ASN A 452 15.05 25.27 13.11
CA ASN A 452 16.27 25.90 12.60
C ASN A 452 16.64 25.35 11.22
N PHE A 453 16.61 24.03 11.05
CA PHE A 453 16.82 23.40 9.75
C PHE A 453 15.83 23.92 8.70
N LEU A 454 14.54 23.98 9.02
CA LEU A 454 13.53 24.49 8.10
C LEU A 454 13.78 25.96 7.74
N LYS A 455 14.17 26.83 8.68
CA LYS A 455 14.47 28.24 8.40
C LYS A 455 15.55 28.37 7.33
N ASP A 456 16.62 27.59 7.49
CA ASP A 456 17.76 27.64 6.59
C ASP A 456 17.40 27.03 5.23
N ALA A 457 16.77 25.85 5.24
CA ALA A 457 16.46 25.08 4.04
C ALA A 457 15.34 25.68 3.20
N THR A 458 14.46 26.49 3.79
CA THR A 458 13.31 27.09 3.10
C THR A 458 13.45 28.58 2.87
N ARG A 459 14.63 29.16 3.12
CA ARG A 459 14.86 30.59 2.93
C ARG A 459 14.68 30.96 1.46
N THR A 460 13.84 31.96 1.18
CA THR A 460 13.80 32.59 -0.14
C THR A 460 15.00 33.50 -0.28
N ASN A 461 15.74 33.37 -1.39
CA ASN A 461 16.84 34.28 -1.73
C ASN A 461 16.36 35.73 -1.93
#